data_AF-A0A069IAP1-F1
#
_entry.id   AF-A0A069IAP1-F1
#
_cell.length_a   1.000
_cell.length_b   1.000
_cell.length_c   1.000
_cell.angle_alpha   90.00
_cell.angle_beta   90.00
_cell.angle_gamma   90.00
#
_symmetry.space_group_name_H-M   'P 1'
#
loop_
_entity.id
_entity.type
_entity.pdbx_description
1 polymer ?
#
loop_
_entity_poly.entity_id
_entity_poly.type
_entity_poly.pdbx_seq_one_letter_code
_entity_poly.pdbx_strand_id
1 'polypeptide(L)'
;MDLQGFTYYKDHWYEASATSPTGGPWHGEVTICAKAVDGRSIKIFEHEPVPGQYFSEGEAWQHARDYAEKLIDEGRANPDSH
;
A
#
# COMPACT_ATOMS: atom_id res chain seq x y z
N MET A 1 12.33 10.07 5.08
CA MET A 1 12.01 8.77 4.48
C MET A 1 12.11 8.95 2.98
N ASP A 2 12.77 8.04 2.29
CA ASP A 2 12.87 8.10 0.83
C ASP A 2 11.54 7.57 0.24
N LEU A 3 10.80 8.44 -0.45
CA LEU A 3 9.50 8.11 -1.06
C LEU A 3 9.67 7.84 -2.57
N GLN A 4 10.89 7.56 -3.02
CA GLN A 4 11.17 7.22 -4.41
C GLN A 4 10.51 5.87 -4.72
N GLY A 5 9.58 5.85 -5.66
CA GLY A 5 8.76 4.67 -5.98
C GLY A 5 7.35 4.70 -5.40
N PHE A 6 7.06 5.62 -4.47
CA PHE A 6 5.73 5.78 -3.90
C PHE A 6 4.86 6.67 -4.81
N THR A 7 3.60 6.27 -4.96
CA THR A 7 2.55 7.04 -5.62
C THR A 7 1.85 7.93 -4.60
N TYR A 8 1.73 9.23 -4.90
CA TYR A 8 0.99 10.16 -4.06
C TYR A 8 -0.51 10.10 -4.35
N TYR A 9 -1.34 9.98 -3.31
CA TYR A 9 -2.79 9.93 -3.39
C TYR A 9 -3.43 10.51 -2.12
N LYS A 10 -4.23 11.57 -2.25
CA LYS A 10 -5.02 12.21 -1.16
C LYS A 10 -4.24 12.40 0.16
N ASP A 11 -3.12 13.13 0.11
CA ASP A 11 -2.24 13.40 1.28
C ASP A 11 -1.53 12.16 1.88
N HIS A 12 -1.57 11.05 1.14
CA HIS A 12 -0.85 9.83 1.46
C HIS A 12 0.11 9.47 0.32
N TRP A 13 1.11 8.67 0.65
CA TRP A 13 2.01 8.03 -0.31
C TRP A 13 1.85 6.52 -0.14
N TYR A 14 1.63 5.79 -1.23
CA TYR A 14 1.60 4.34 -1.18
C TYR A 14 2.55 3.73 -2.19
N GLU A 15 3.07 2.55 -1.86
CA GLU A 15 3.81 1.68 -2.75
C GLU A 15 3.04 0.36 -2.85
N ALA A 16 2.74 -0.04 -4.08
CA ALA A 16 2.14 -1.34 -4.39
C ALA A 16 3.24 -2.26 -4.89
N SER A 17 3.30 -3.46 -4.32
CA SER A 17 4.27 -4.49 -4.65
C SER A 17 3.53 -5.79 -4.92
N ALA A 18 4.11 -6.65 -5.75
CA ALA A 18 3.62 -8.00 -5.96
C ALA A 18 4.76 -8.97 -5.66
N THR A 19 4.49 -10.00 -4.87
CA THR A 19 5.47 -11.00 -4.47
C THR A 19 4.93 -12.41 -4.70
N SER A 20 5.82 -13.33 -5.08
CA SER A 20 5.53 -14.76 -5.16
C SER A 20 6.66 -15.52 -4.48
N PRO A 21 6.54 -15.83 -3.17
CA PRO A 21 7.64 -16.35 -2.37
C PRO A 21 8.14 -17.74 -2.78
N THR A 22 7.33 -18.52 -3.53
CA THR A 22 7.69 -19.90 -3.92
C THR A 22 7.27 -20.27 -5.35
N GLY A 23 7.11 -19.29 -6.25
CA GLY A 23 6.56 -19.54 -7.60
C GLY A 23 5.10 -20.01 -7.59
N GLY A 24 4.43 -19.79 -6.46
CA GLY A 24 3.00 -20.04 -6.27
C GLY A 24 2.16 -18.83 -6.68
N PRO A 25 0.89 -18.74 -6.24
CA PRO A 25 0.06 -17.60 -6.55
C PRO A 25 0.74 -16.30 -6.09
N TRP A 26 0.54 -15.24 -6.88
CA TRP A 26 1.04 -13.92 -6.56
C TRP A 26 0.23 -13.30 -5.43
N HIS A 27 0.92 -12.58 -4.57
CA HIS A 27 0.34 -11.82 -3.46
C HIS A 27 0.63 -10.35 -3.67
N GLY A 28 -0.37 -9.51 -3.46
CA GLY A 28 -0.19 -8.07 -3.42
C GLY A 28 0.25 -7.64 -2.02
N GLU A 29 1.15 -6.68 -1.94
CA GLU A 29 1.53 -6.03 -0.69
C GLU A 29 1.47 -4.51 -0.89
N VAL A 30 1.07 -3.80 0.17
CA VAL A 30 1.02 -2.34 0.14
C VAL A 30 1.77 -1.75 1.32
N THR A 31 2.56 -0.73 1.04
CA THR A 31 3.11 0.14 2.07
C THR A 31 2.45 1.50 1.93
N ILE A 32 1.82 2.00 2.99
CA ILE A 32 1.14 3.31 2.97
C ILE A 32 1.75 4.21 4.03
N CYS A 33 2.09 5.42 3.62
CA CYS A 33 2.57 6.48 4.47
C CYS A 33 1.60 7.66 4.43
N ALA A 34 1.31 8.26 5.58
CA ALA A 34 0.52 9.48 5.67
C ALA A 34 1.43 10.69 5.91
N LYS A 35 0.96 11.87 5.52
CA LYS A 35 1.56 13.13 5.94
C LYS A 35 1.09 13.48 7.36
N ALA A 36 2.00 13.50 8.32
CA ALA A 36 1.71 14.00 9.67
C ALA A 36 1.59 15.53 9.68
N VAL A 37 0.93 16.06 10.71
CA VAL A 37 0.72 17.50 10.92
C VAL A 37 2.05 18.27 10.97
N ASP A 38 3.09 17.68 11.56
CA ASP A 38 4.46 18.24 11.58
C ASP A 38 5.20 18.19 10.22
N GLY A 39 4.51 17.80 9.14
CA GLY A 39 5.06 17.71 7.78
C GLY A 39 5.95 16.50 7.54
N ARG A 40 6.12 15.62 8.53
CA ARG A 40 6.85 14.35 8.39
C ARG A 40 5.98 13.30 7.73
N SER A 41 6.56 12.41 6.94
CA SER A 41 5.88 11.18 6.53
C SER A 41 5.97 10.15 7.66
N ILE A 42 4.83 9.55 7.96
CA ILE A 42 4.69 8.46 8.94
C ILE A 42 4.23 7.22 8.19
N LYS A 43 4.82 6.08 8.51
CA LYS A 43 4.41 4.80 7.92
C LYS A 43 3.19 4.29 8.69
N ILE A 44 2.09 4.07 7.99
CA ILE A 44 0.81 3.61 8.56
C ILE A 44 0.68 2.11 8.36
N PHE A 45 0.93 1.66 7.13
CA PHE A 45 0.99 0.25 6.76
C PHE A 45 2.38 -0.05 6.20
N GLU A 46 2.98 -1.13 6.67
CA GLU A 46 4.27 -1.64 6.20
C GLU A 46 4.07 -3.05 5.66
N HIS A 47 4.25 -3.23 4.35
CA HIS A 47 4.08 -4.55 3.72
C HIS A 47 2.75 -5.22 4.10
N GLU A 48 1.65 -4.45 4.13
CA GLU A 48 0.33 -5.00 4.46
C GLU A 48 -0.11 -5.95 3.35
N PRO A 49 -0.34 -7.24 3.65
CA PRO A 49 -0.77 -8.19 2.64
C PRO A 49 -2.18 -7.86 2.16
N VAL A 50 -2.31 -7.77 0.85
CA VAL A 50 -3.59 -7.60 0.19
C VAL A 50 -4.32 -8.94 0.24
N PRO A 51 -5.56 -8.96 0.76
CA PRO A 51 -6.32 -10.19 0.86
C PRO A 51 -6.63 -10.73 -0.54
N GLY A 52 -6.03 -11.86 -0.88
CA GLY A 52 -6.20 -12.50 -2.18
C GLY A 52 -5.00 -13.33 -2.59
N GLN A 53 -5.20 -14.15 -3.61
CA GLN A 53 -4.17 -14.90 -4.33
C GLN A 53 -4.45 -14.70 -5.81
N TYR A 54 -3.43 -14.31 -6.56
CA TYR A 54 -3.57 -13.88 -7.95
C TYR A 54 -2.75 -14.78 -8.88
N PHE A 55 -3.17 -14.86 -10.12
CA PHE A 55 -2.49 -15.73 -11.10
C PHE A 55 -1.26 -15.07 -11.72
N SER A 56 -1.17 -13.74 -11.68
CA SER A 56 -0.11 -12.97 -12.32
C SER A 56 0.40 -11.81 -11.45
N GLU A 57 1.66 -11.43 -11.62
CA GLU A 57 2.29 -10.27 -10.95
C GLU A 57 1.49 -8.99 -11.17
N GLY A 58 1.13 -8.70 -12.43
CA GLY A 58 0.39 -7.48 -12.77
C GLY A 58 -1.01 -7.41 -12.14
N GLU A 59 -1.65 -8.57 -11.96
CA GLU A 59 -2.96 -8.66 -11.29
C GLU A 59 -2.80 -8.39 -9.78
N ALA A 60 -1.83 -9.03 -9.13
CA ALA A 60 -1.51 -8.78 -7.73
C ALA A 60 -1.14 -7.32 -7.47
N TRP A 61 -0.32 -6.72 -8.35
CA TRP A 61 0.08 -5.32 -8.25
C TRP A 61 -1.11 -4.37 -8.43
N GLN A 62 -1.99 -4.63 -9.40
CA GLN A 62 -3.19 -3.83 -9.62
C GLN A 62 -4.13 -3.92 -8.41
N HIS A 63 -4.37 -5.11 -7.89
CA HIS A 63 -5.16 -5.27 -6.68
C HIS A 63 -4.52 -4.63 -5.45
N ALA A 64 -3.20 -4.65 -5.32
CA ALA A 64 -2.49 -3.93 -4.28
C ALA A 64 -2.72 -2.43 -4.39
N ARG A 65 -2.62 -1.87 -5.60
CA ARG A 65 -2.93 -0.47 -5.85
C ARG A 65 -4.37 -0.11 -5.46
N ASP A 66 -5.36 -0.86 -5.96
CA ASP A 66 -6.78 -0.64 -5.64
C ASP A 66 -7.05 -0.77 -4.13
N TYR A 67 -6.39 -1.71 -3.46
CA TYR A 67 -6.50 -1.91 -2.02
C TYR A 67 -5.91 -0.73 -1.24
N ALA A 68 -4.76 -0.20 -1.65
CA ALA A 68 -4.15 0.97 -1.03
C ALA A 68 -5.05 2.21 -1.18
N GLU A 69 -5.55 2.48 -2.39
CA GLU A 69 -6.47 3.60 -2.64
C GLU A 69 -7.74 3.44 -1.81
N LYS A 70 -8.29 2.22 -1.70
CA LYS A 70 -9.45 1.92 -0.85
C LYS A 70 -9.18 2.21 0.63
N LEU A 71 -8.05 1.76 1.19
CA LEU A 71 -7.71 2.01 2.60
C LEU A 71 -7.57 3.51 2.92
N ILE A 72 -7.04 4.28 1.97
CA ILE A 72 -6.95 5.73 2.07
C ILE A 72 -8.34 6.36 1.99
N ASP A 73 -9.17 5.94 1.04
CA ASP A 73 -10.55 6.42 0.87
C ASP A 73 -11.45 6.11 2.06
N GLU A 74 -11.29 4.95 2.69
CA GLU A 74 -11.99 4.56 3.92
C GLU A 74 -11.43 5.28 5.17
N GLY A 75 -10.36 6.08 5.04
CA GLY A 75 -9.70 6.76 6.16
C GLY A 75 -8.96 5.82 7.12
N ARG A 76 -8.81 4.53 6.77
CA ARG A 76 -8.07 3.55 7.57
C ARG A 76 -6.57 3.82 7.55
N ALA A 77 -6.08 4.50 6.51
CA ALA A 77 -4.70 4.94 6.41
C ALA A 77 -4.42 6.27 7.13
N ASN A 78 -5.39 6.87 7.83
CA ASN A 78 -5.15 8.10 8.57
C ASN A 78 -4.42 7.83 9.91
N PRO A 79 -3.48 8.70 10.31
CA PRO A 79 -2.80 8.59 11.62
C PRO A 79 -3.74 8.56 12.81
N ASP A 80 -4.85 9.30 12.76
CA ASP A 80 -5.80 9.44 13.86
C ASP A 80 -6.82 8.30 13.96
N SER A 81 -6.79 7.33 13.04
CA SER A 81 -7.73 6.21 13.01
C SER A 81 -7.36 5.08 13.98
N HIS A 82 -6.33 5.24 14.83
CA HIS A 82 -5.81 4.19 15.70
C HIS A 82 -5.51 4.59 17.14
#